data_AF-A0A9W7CG50-F1
#
_entry.id   AF-A0A9W7CG50-F1
#
_cell.length_a   1.000
_cell.length_b   1.000
_cell.length_c   1.000
_cell.angle_alpha   90.00
_cell.angle_beta   90.00
_cell.angle_gamma   90.00
#
_symmetry.space_group_name_H-M   'P 1'
#
loop_
_entity.id
_entity.type
_entity.pdbx_description
1 polymer ?
#
loop_
_entity_poly.entity_id
_entity_poly.type
_entity_poly.pdbx_seq_one_letter_code
_entity_poly.pdbx_strand_id
1 'polypeptide(L)'
;MVGFSGFANGVVFWLNLALLITMQTYFGQFFSYSLPSEEVASIIGVLVNSICFLFMGFSPPAYAIPSGYQWLYTIVPHRFALSNLVSIVFGQCSDMPTWDEASQSYTNVGSELGCQPMANSPVTVGHITLKEYAEQYIGMNYGDLWRNFGIVIAWIVGFRILGLLSLRYVNHQKR
;
A
#
# COMPACT_ATOMS: atom_id res chain seq x y z
N MET A 1 -19.51 3.09 8.70
CA MET A 1 -18.91 1.73 8.68
C MET A 1 -18.04 1.66 7.45
N VAL A 2 -16.75 1.30 7.58
CA VAL A 2 -15.89 1.06 6.42
C VAL A 2 -16.55 -0.09 5.66
N GLY A 3 -17.05 0.17 4.43
CA GLY A 3 -18.07 -0.65 3.75
C GLY A 3 -17.61 -2.02 3.27
N PHE A 4 -17.09 -2.86 4.17
CA PHE A 4 -16.70 -4.23 3.90
C PHE A 4 -17.93 -5.10 3.61
N SER A 5 -17.92 -5.78 2.46
CA SER A 5 -18.81 -6.90 2.18
C SER A 5 -18.29 -8.16 2.90
N GLY A 6 -18.54 -8.26 4.21
CA GLY A 6 -18.34 -9.50 4.98
C GLY A 6 -17.14 -9.57 5.93
N PHE A 7 -17.24 -10.46 6.92
CA PHE A 7 -16.28 -10.62 8.02
C PHE A 7 -14.88 -11.07 7.55
N ALA A 8 -14.81 -11.96 6.56
CA ALA A 8 -13.53 -12.46 6.03
C ALA A 8 -12.65 -11.33 5.47
N ASN A 9 -13.25 -10.40 4.72
CA ASN A 9 -12.55 -9.22 4.20
C ASN A 9 -12.03 -8.32 5.33
N GLY A 10 -12.82 -8.15 6.39
CA GLY A 10 -12.38 -7.44 7.60
C GLY A 10 -11.16 -8.10 8.27
N VAL A 11 -11.14 -9.43 8.36
CA VAL A 11 -9.99 -10.18 8.91
C VAL A 11 -8.74 -10.03 8.03
N VAL A 12 -8.90 -10.15 6.71
CA VAL A 12 -7.76 -9.99 5.76
C VAL A 12 -7.23 -8.56 5.78
N PHE A 13 -8.11 -7.56 5.85
CA PHE A 13 -7.74 -6.16 6.02
C PHE A 13 -6.95 -5.93 7.32
N TRP A 14 -7.49 -6.43 8.44
CA TRP A 14 -6.83 -6.34 9.74
C TRP A 14 -5.46 -7.02 9.73
N LEU A 15 -5.36 -8.21 9.13
CA LEU A 15 -4.11 -8.94 9.00
C LEU A 15 -3.08 -8.14 8.18
N ASN A 16 -3.51 -7.53 7.07
CA ASN A 16 -2.63 -6.69 6.27
C ASN A 16 -2.10 -5.49 7.07
N LEU A 17 -2.98 -4.82 7.80
CA LEU A 17 -2.61 -3.69 8.65
C LEU A 17 -1.66 -4.11 9.77
N ALA A 18 -1.90 -5.26 10.41
CA ALA A 18 -1.02 -5.82 11.43
C ALA A 18 0.37 -6.13 10.88
N LEU A 19 0.46 -6.70 9.69
CA LEU A 19 1.74 -6.95 9.01
C LEU A 19 2.45 -5.65 8.64
N LEU A 20 1.74 -4.64 8.14
CA LEU A 20 2.31 -3.32 7.84
C LEU A 20 2.90 -2.67 9.09
N ILE A 21 2.18 -2.68 10.21
CA ILE A 21 2.66 -2.12 11.49
C ILE A 21 3.87 -2.93 12.01
N THR A 22 3.83 -4.26 11.89
CA THR A 22 4.96 -5.13 12.27
C THR A 22 6.21 -4.81 11.44
N MET A 23 6.05 -4.65 10.13
CA MET A 23 7.12 -4.25 9.23
C MET A 23 7.71 -2.89 9.63
N GLN A 24 6.86 -1.89 9.88
CA GLN A 24 7.29 -0.57 10.35
C GLN A 24 8.04 -0.63 11.68
N THR A 25 7.62 -1.52 12.59
CA THR A 25 8.28 -1.71 13.88
C THR A 25 9.69 -2.27 13.70
N TYR A 26 9.86 -3.30 12.86
CA TYR A 26 11.18 -3.87 12.59
C TYR A 26 12.08 -2.93 11.78
N PHE A 27 11.48 -2.12 10.90
CA PHE A 27 12.18 -1.05 10.21
C PHE A 27 12.76 -0.02 11.19
N GLY A 28 11.96 0.43 12.15
CA GLY A 28 12.42 1.32 13.23
C GLY A 28 13.49 0.69 14.11
N GLN A 29 13.29 -0.57 14.53
CA GLN A 29 14.27 -1.31 15.34
C GLN A 29 15.63 -1.43 14.65
N PHE A 30 15.64 -1.68 13.33
CA PHE A 30 16.88 -1.73 12.57
C PHE A 30 17.67 -0.41 12.67
N PHE A 31 17.02 0.74 12.57
CA PHE A 31 17.69 2.03 12.76
C PHE A 31 18.17 2.24 14.18
N SER A 32 17.35 1.91 15.18
CA SER A 32 17.74 2.02 16.59
C SER A 32 18.96 1.17 16.94
N TYR A 33 19.15 0.02 16.28
CA TYR A 33 20.31 -0.85 16.52
C TYR A 33 21.53 -0.49 15.69
N SER A 34 21.37 0.20 14.56
CA SER A 34 22.47 0.51 13.64
C SER A 34 23.08 1.88 13.88
N LEU A 35 22.31 2.82 14.41
CA LEU A 35 22.73 4.21 14.60
C LEU A 35 23.24 4.47 16.03
N PRO A 36 24.18 5.42 16.20
CA PRO A 36 24.93 5.60 17.46
C PRO A 36 24.11 6.21 18.61
N SER A 37 23.01 6.89 18.31
CA SER A 37 22.11 7.46 19.31
C SER A 37 20.65 7.35 18.89
N GLU A 38 19.75 7.35 19.87
CA GLU A 38 18.30 7.32 19.65
C GLU A 38 17.83 8.55 18.87
N GLU A 39 18.37 9.73 19.18
CA GLU A 39 18.03 10.98 18.50
C GLU A 39 18.34 10.89 17.00
N VAL A 40 19.53 10.41 16.63
CA VAL A 40 19.91 10.21 15.22
C VAL A 40 19.01 9.17 14.56
N ALA A 41 18.69 8.08 15.27
CA ALA A 41 17.80 7.03 14.76
C ALA A 41 16.40 7.56 14.44
N SER A 42 15.84 8.40 15.32
CA SER A 42 14.52 8.99 15.11
C SER A 42 14.47 9.92 13.90
N ILE A 43 15.46 10.81 13.75
CA ILE A 43 15.52 11.78 12.64
C ILE A 43 15.65 11.03 11.31
N ILE A 44 16.58 10.08 11.23
CA ILE A 44 16.80 9.28 10.02
C ILE A 44 15.58 8.41 9.73
N GLY A 45 14.98 7.78 10.74
CA GLY A 45 13.78 6.96 10.60
C GLY A 45 12.61 7.75 10.00
N VAL A 46 12.37 8.97 10.50
CA VAL A 46 11.33 9.87 9.95
C VAL A 46 11.64 10.26 8.51
N LEU A 47 12.89 10.61 8.20
CA LEU A 47 13.31 10.97 6.84
C LEU A 47 13.07 9.82 5.85
N VAL A 48 13.59 8.63 6.15
CA VAL A 48 13.46 7.49 5.24
C VAL A 48 12.00 7.04 5.13
N ASN A 49 11.24 7.02 6.24
CA ASN A 49 9.82 6.71 6.20
C ASN A 49 9.06 7.72 5.30
N SER A 50 9.37 9.01 5.40
CA SER A 50 8.74 10.04 4.55
C SER A 50 9.04 9.83 3.07
N ILE A 51 10.28 9.46 2.73
CA ILE A 51 10.66 9.08 1.36
C ILE A 51 9.85 7.85 0.90
N CYS A 52 9.77 6.80 1.72
CA CYS A 52 8.96 5.62 1.39
C CYS A 52 7.48 5.98 1.19
N PHE A 53 6.93 6.86 2.02
CA PHE A 53 5.55 7.32 1.87
C PHE A 53 5.31 8.08 0.57
N LEU A 54 6.25 8.94 0.16
CA LEU A 54 6.17 9.70 -1.09
C LEU A 54 6.17 8.77 -2.32
N PHE A 55 6.99 7.72 -2.29
CA PHE A 55 7.19 6.82 -3.42
C PHE A 55 6.34 5.54 -3.35
N MET A 56 5.29 5.46 -2.52
CA MET A 56 4.41 4.30 -2.50
C MET A 56 3.38 4.29 -3.65
N GLY A 57 3.26 5.39 -4.40
CA GLY A 57 2.47 5.49 -5.64
C GLY A 57 1.01 5.88 -5.47
N PHE A 58 0.62 6.46 -4.34
CA PHE A 58 -0.70 7.08 -4.14
C PHE A 58 -0.72 8.54 -4.62
N SER A 59 0.23 9.34 -4.14
CA SER A 59 0.39 10.75 -4.51
C SER A 59 1.88 11.12 -4.44
N PRO A 60 2.61 11.19 -5.56
CA PRO A 60 2.14 11.06 -6.95
C PRO A 60 1.73 9.62 -7.33
N PRO A 61 0.81 9.45 -8.30
CA PRO A 61 0.48 8.13 -8.82
C PRO A 61 1.68 7.53 -9.55
N ALA A 62 1.73 6.20 -9.64
CA ALA A 62 2.89 5.47 -10.16
C ALA A 62 3.36 5.93 -11.55
N TYR A 63 2.44 6.33 -12.44
CA TYR A 63 2.74 6.81 -13.79
C TYR A 63 3.37 8.22 -13.82
N ALA A 64 3.19 9.02 -12.77
CA ALA A 64 3.73 10.38 -12.67
C ALA A 64 5.11 10.42 -11.98
N ILE A 65 5.61 9.28 -11.51
CA ILE A 65 6.95 9.18 -10.92
C ILE A 65 8.00 9.27 -12.04
N PRO A 66 8.95 10.22 -11.98
CA PRO A 66 9.99 10.34 -13.00
C PRO A 66 10.80 9.04 -13.13
N SER A 67 11.21 8.69 -14.35
CA SER A 67 11.92 7.43 -14.65
C SER A 67 13.16 7.20 -13.76
N GLY A 68 13.89 8.28 -13.42
CA GLY A 68 15.06 8.21 -12.53
C GLY A 68 14.75 7.80 -11.10
N TYR A 69 13.52 7.99 -10.61
CA TYR A 69 13.08 7.62 -9.26
C TYR A 69 12.17 6.39 -9.24
N GLN A 70 11.90 5.78 -10.39
CA GLN A 70 11.01 4.63 -10.50
C GLN A 70 11.52 3.41 -9.72
N TRP A 71 12.82 3.30 -9.50
CA TRP A 71 13.41 2.26 -8.65
C TRP A 71 13.04 2.41 -7.17
N LEU A 72 12.80 3.63 -6.68
CA LEU A 72 12.30 3.81 -5.30
C LEU A 72 10.90 3.21 -5.19
N TYR A 73 10.05 3.48 -6.17
CA TYR A 73 8.71 2.90 -6.24
C TYR A 73 8.71 1.36 -6.28
N THR A 74 9.70 0.72 -6.92
CA THR A 74 9.77 -0.74 -6.96
C THR A 74 10.25 -1.37 -5.65
N ILE A 75 11.12 -0.70 -4.90
CA ILE A 75 11.71 -1.22 -3.65
C ILE A 75 10.84 -0.91 -2.42
N VAL A 76 10.14 0.24 -2.42
CA VAL A 76 9.39 0.71 -1.25
C VAL A 76 8.38 -0.35 -0.78
N PRO A 77 8.51 -0.85 0.45
CA PRO A 77 7.69 -1.95 0.91
C PRO A 77 6.25 -1.53 1.24
N HIS A 78 6.05 -0.25 1.61
CA HIS A 78 4.74 0.35 1.89
C HIS A 78 3.78 0.27 0.72
N ARG A 79 4.32 0.28 -0.51
CA ARG A 79 3.53 0.13 -1.75
C ARG A 79 2.70 -1.15 -1.73
N PHE A 80 3.30 -2.27 -1.34
CA PHE A 80 2.63 -3.58 -1.37
C PHE A 80 1.51 -3.67 -0.31
N ALA A 81 1.75 -3.09 0.88
CA ALA A 81 0.73 -3.02 1.90
C ALA A 81 -0.42 -2.07 1.50
N LEU A 82 -0.11 -0.88 0.97
CA LEU A 82 -1.13 0.03 0.47
C LEU A 82 -1.96 -0.62 -0.64
N SER A 83 -1.31 -1.29 -1.59
CA SER A 83 -1.97 -2.03 -2.67
C SER A 83 -2.99 -3.00 -2.13
N ASN A 84 -2.62 -3.79 -1.10
CA ASN A 84 -3.55 -4.72 -0.47
C ASN A 84 -4.71 -4.02 0.24
N LEU A 85 -4.46 -2.95 0.99
CA LEU A 85 -5.52 -2.20 1.68
C LEU A 85 -6.53 -1.63 0.67
N VAL A 86 -6.05 -1.04 -0.42
CA VAL A 86 -6.89 -0.47 -1.49
C VAL A 86 -7.65 -1.58 -2.22
N SER A 87 -6.99 -2.66 -2.61
CA SER A 87 -7.64 -3.74 -3.34
C SER A 87 -8.68 -4.49 -2.49
N ILE A 88 -8.47 -4.68 -1.19
CA ILE A 88 -9.47 -5.32 -0.31
C ILE A 88 -10.75 -4.47 -0.22
N VAL A 89 -10.62 -3.14 -0.19
CA VAL A 89 -11.76 -2.23 -0.03
C VAL A 89 -12.46 -1.92 -1.36
N PHE A 90 -11.69 -1.67 -2.42
CA PHE A 90 -12.18 -1.17 -3.70
C PHE A 90 -12.05 -2.15 -4.87
N GLY A 91 -11.29 -3.23 -4.71
CA GLY A 91 -11.02 -4.19 -5.79
C GLY A 91 -12.10 -5.27 -5.98
N GLN A 92 -13.05 -5.38 -5.05
CA GLN A 92 -14.14 -6.35 -5.13
C GLN A 92 -15.34 -5.77 -5.86
N CYS A 93 -15.74 -6.46 -6.93
CA CYS A 93 -16.96 -6.21 -7.66
C CYS A 93 -17.40 -7.52 -8.35
N SER A 94 -18.50 -8.12 -7.91
CA SER A 94 -19.05 -9.37 -8.47
C SER A 94 -19.53 -9.19 -9.91
N ASP A 95 -20.26 -8.10 -10.17
CA ASP A 95 -20.80 -7.74 -11.48
C ASP A 95 -20.44 -6.29 -11.78
N MET A 96 -19.64 -6.07 -12.81
CA MET A 96 -19.23 -4.71 -13.20
C MET A 96 -20.43 -3.96 -13.77
N PRO A 97 -20.74 -2.75 -13.28
CA PRO A 97 -21.84 -1.97 -13.81
C PRO A 97 -21.53 -1.53 -15.24
N THR A 98 -22.54 -1.52 -16.09
CA THR A 98 -22.43 -1.09 -17.48
C THR A 98 -22.98 0.31 -17.65
N TRP A 99 -22.19 1.19 -18.27
CA TRP A 99 -22.67 2.52 -18.65
C TRP A 99 -23.65 2.41 -19.82
N ASP A 100 -24.88 2.86 -19.63
CA ASP A 100 -25.87 2.96 -20.70
C ASP A 100 -25.92 4.41 -21.22
N GLU A 101 -25.52 4.60 -22.48
CA GLU A 101 -25.51 5.90 -23.15
C GLU A 101 -26.93 6.46 -23.35
N ALA A 102 -27.95 5.61 -23.45
CA ALA A 102 -29.33 6.03 -23.69
C ALA A 102 -30.00 6.60 -22.42
N SER A 103 -29.72 6.01 -21.25
CA SER A 103 -30.26 6.48 -19.96
C SER A 103 -29.33 7.42 -19.20
N GLN A 104 -28.10 7.65 -19.71
CA GLN A 104 -27.05 8.43 -19.05
C GLN A 104 -26.81 7.96 -17.61
N SER A 105 -26.88 6.65 -17.37
CA SER A 105 -26.78 6.05 -16.04
C SER A 105 -26.13 4.68 -16.07
N TYR A 106 -25.54 4.29 -14.94
CA TYR A 106 -25.01 2.94 -14.75
C TYR A 106 -26.15 1.96 -14.46
N THR A 107 -26.19 0.89 -15.24
CA THR A 107 -27.08 -0.26 -15.04
C THR A 107 -26.33 -1.36 -14.28
N ASN A 108 -27.05 -2.15 -13.46
CA ASN A 108 -26.49 -3.25 -12.66
C ASN A 108 -25.44 -2.83 -11.62
N VAL A 109 -25.63 -1.70 -10.94
CA VAL A 109 -24.73 -1.28 -9.85
C VAL A 109 -24.87 -2.23 -8.66
N GLY A 110 -23.84 -3.03 -8.41
CA GLY A 110 -23.74 -3.89 -7.24
C GLY A 110 -23.65 -3.09 -5.93
N SER A 111 -23.95 -3.75 -4.81
CA SER A 111 -23.86 -3.14 -3.47
C SER A 111 -22.43 -2.94 -2.96
N GLU A 112 -21.44 -3.51 -3.65
CA GLU A 112 -20.03 -3.42 -3.28
C GLU A 112 -19.44 -2.07 -3.67
N LEU A 113 -18.57 -1.51 -2.82
CA LEU A 113 -17.96 -0.20 -3.05
C LEU A 113 -17.17 -0.12 -4.36
N GLY A 114 -16.50 -1.22 -4.76
CA GLY A 114 -15.77 -1.28 -6.02
C GLY A 114 -16.66 -1.16 -7.26
N CYS A 115 -17.92 -1.61 -7.17
CA CYS A 115 -18.91 -1.52 -8.24
C CYS A 115 -19.60 -0.14 -8.29
N GLN A 116 -19.36 0.75 -7.34
CA GLN A 116 -20.01 2.06 -7.36
C GLN A 116 -19.31 2.98 -8.36
N PRO A 117 -20.09 3.75 -9.14
CA PRO A 117 -19.53 4.74 -10.04
C PRO A 117 -18.84 5.84 -9.23
N MET A 118 -17.69 6.31 -9.72
CA MET A 118 -16.93 7.34 -9.03
C MET A 118 -17.69 8.68 -9.07
N ALA A 119 -18.06 9.20 -7.91
CA ALA A 119 -18.67 10.53 -7.84
C ALA A 119 -17.62 11.62 -8.14
N ASN A 120 -17.98 12.58 -8.99
CA ASN A 120 -17.13 13.72 -9.38
C ASN A 120 -15.77 13.30 -9.96
N SER A 121 -15.75 12.31 -10.88
CA SER A 121 -14.54 11.98 -11.62
C SER A 121 -14.03 13.22 -12.39
N PRO A 122 -12.71 13.43 -12.48
CA PRO A 122 -12.16 14.48 -13.32
C PRO A 122 -12.65 14.32 -14.76
N VAL A 123 -12.98 15.43 -15.44
CA VAL A 123 -13.45 15.43 -16.83
C VAL A 123 -12.49 14.73 -17.81
N THR A 124 -11.23 14.57 -17.43
CA THR A 124 -10.19 13.87 -18.19
C THR A 124 -10.30 12.34 -18.16
N VAL A 125 -11.05 11.76 -17.22
CA VAL A 125 -11.14 10.30 -17.00
C VAL A 125 -12.51 9.74 -17.39
N GLY A 126 -13.57 10.57 -17.40
CA GLY A 126 -14.90 10.16 -17.87
C GLY A 126 -15.66 9.23 -16.92
N HIS A 127 -16.50 8.37 -17.49
CA HIS A 127 -17.33 7.39 -16.76
C HIS A 127 -16.48 6.17 -16.37
N ILE A 128 -16.11 6.10 -15.10
CA ILE A 128 -15.33 5.01 -14.52
C ILE A 128 -15.89 4.55 -13.16
N THR A 129 -15.69 3.28 -12.84
CA THR A 129 -15.98 2.73 -11.51
C THR A 129 -14.81 2.94 -10.55
N LEU A 130 -15.08 2.84 -9.24
CA LEU A 130 -14.03 2.93 -8.22
C LEU A 130 -12.97 1.83 -8.36
N LYS A 131 -13.38 0.62 -8.74
CA LYS A 131 -12.45 -0.48 -9.04
C LYS A 131 -11.54 -0.15 -10.22
N GLU A 132 -12.12 0.27 -11.35
CA GLU A 132 -11.34 0.61 -12.55
C GLU A 132 -10.38 1.77 -12.29
N TYR A 133 -10.79 2.76 -11.49
CA TYR A 133 -9.89 3.83 -11.08
C TYR A 133 -8.69 3.31 -10.27
N ALA A 134 -8.95 2.46 -9.27
CA ALA A 134 -7.90 1.88 -8.43
C ALA A 134 -6.94 0.98 -9.24
N GLU A 135 -7.45 0.26 -10.23
CA GLU A 135 -6.63 -0.61 -11.08
C GLU A 135 -5.86 0.17 -12.15
N GLN A 136 -6.49 1.13 -12.84
CA GLN A 136 -5.87 1.83 -13.97
C GLN A 136 -4.99 2.99 -13.54
N TYR A 137 -5.40 3.78 -12.54
CA TYR A 137 -4.68 5.00 -12.13
C TYR A 137 -3.77 4.77 -10.94
N ILE A 138 -4.16 3.91 -10.00
CA ILE A 138 -3.37 3.60 -8.80
C ILE A 138 -2.53 2.31 -9.01
N GLY A 139 -2.94 1.43 -9.92
CA GLY A 139 -2.20 0.20 -10.26
C GLY A 139 -2.34 -0.91 -9.21
N MET A 140 -3.43 -0.92 -8.44
CA MET A 140 -3.63 -1.79 -7.27
C MET A 140 -4.71 -2.84 -7.54
N ASN A 141 -4.30 -3.98 -8.10
CA ASN A 141 -5.18 -5.08 -8.49
C ASN A 141 -5.38 -6.11 -7.36
N TYR A 142 -6.64 -6.57 -7.18
CA TYR A 142 -6.97 -7.64 -6.23
C TYR A 142 -6.31 -8.99 -6.54
N GLY A 143 -6.02 -9.29 -7.81
CA GLY A 143 -5.31 -10.51 -8.21
C GLY A 143 -3.89 -10.63 -7.63
N ASP A 144 -3.27 -9.50 -7.29
CA ASP A 144 -1.91 -9.47 -6.75
C ASP A 144 -1.85 -9.53 -5.21
N LEU A 145 -3.01 -9.61 -4.54
CA LEU A 145 -3.15 -9.55 -3.09
C LEU A 145 -2.17 -10.49 -2.36
N TRP A 146 -2.17 -11.77 -2.72
CA TRP A 146 -1.35 -12.80 -2.06
C TRP A 146 0.14 -12.63 -2.37
N ARG A 147 0.49 -12.18 -3.59
CA ARG A 147 1.88 -11.87 -3.96
C ARG A 147 2.41 -10.73 -3.09
N ASN A 148 1.63 -9.67 -2.95
CA ASN A 148 1.98 -8.51 -2.13
C ASN A 148 2.11 -8.87 -0.65
N PHE A 149 1.23 -9.74 -0.12
CA PHE A 149 1.37 -10.27 1.25
C PHE A 149 2.71 -11.01 1.42
N GLY A 150 3.07 -11.87 0.47
CA GLY A 150 4.35 -12.57 0.48
C GLY A 150 5.55 -11.61 0.49
N ILE A 151 5.48 -10.53 -0.30
CA ILE A 151 6.55 -9.51 -0.35
C ILE A 151 6.66 -8.75 0.96
N VAL A 152 5.55 -8.36 1.59
CA VAL A 152 5.56 -7.70 2.91
C VAL A 152 6.19 -8.62 3.97
N ILE A 153 5.84 -9.91 3.97
CA ILE A 153 6.45 -10.89 4.89
C ILE A 153 7.96 -11.04 4.63
N ALA A 154 8.38 -11.08 3.37
CA ALA A 154 9.80 -11.13 3.01
C ALA A 154 10.57 -9.90 3.56
N TRP A 155 9.98 -8.71 3.47
CA TRP A 155 10.56 -7.49 4.08
C TRP A 155 10.61 -7.54 5.61
N ILE A 156 9.57 -8.05 6.26
CA ILE A 156 9.55 -8.26 7.73
C ILE A 156 10.73 -9.15 8.14
N VAL A 157 10.92 -10.28 7.45
CA VAL A 157 12.03 -11.20 7.71
C VAL A 157 13.37 -10.52 7.42
N GLY A 158 13.47 -9.78 6.30
CA GLY A 158 14.66 -9.03 5.93
C GLY A 158 15.10 -8.02 6.99
N PHE A 159 14.18 -7.15 7.43
CA PHE A 159 14.47 -6.18 8.51
C PHE A 159 14.81 -6.86 9.82
N ARG A 160 14.20 -8.02 10.12
CA ARG A 160 14.53 -8.78 11.32
C ARG A 160 15.97 -9.31 11.27
N ILE A 161 16.39 -9.85 10.12
CA ILE A 161 17.78 -10.32 9.92
C ILE A 161 18.75 -9.13 10.02
N LEU A 162 18.45 -8.01 9.36
CA LEU A 162 19.28 -6.81 9.43
C LEU A 162 19.42 -6.26 10.85
N GLY A 163 18.32 -6.24 11.62
CA GLY A 163 18.34 -5.85 13.02
C GLY A 163 19.22 -6.78 13.88
N LEU A 164 19.13 -8.10 13.68
CA LEU A 164 19.97 -9.08 14.39
C LEU A 164 21.46 -8.94 14.01
N LEU A 165 21.76 -8.72 12.73
CA LEU A 165 23.13 -8.45 12.28
C LEU A 165 23.67 -7.16 12.88
N SER A 166 22.85 -6.11 12.96
CA SER A 166 23.22 -4.86 13.60
C SER A 166 23.59 -5.08 15.07
N LEU A 167 22.75 -5.78 15.83
CA LEU A 167 23.06 -6.11 17.23
C LEU A 167 24.33 -6.95 17.39
N ARG A 168 24.62 -7.83 16.43
CA ARG A 168 25.79 -8.71 16.50
C ARG A 168 27.10 -7.98 16.19
N TYR A 169 27.09 -7.07 15.22
CA TYR A 169 28.32 -6.49 14.65
C TYR A 169 28.51 -5.00 14.97
N VAL A 170 27.46 -4.28 15.32
CA VAL A 170 27.51 -2.87 15.69
C VAL A 170 27.51 -2.77 17.20
N ASN A 171 28.62 -2.29 17.77
CA ASN A 171 28.76 -2.08 19.21
C ASN A 171 29.06 -0.61 19.50
N HIS A 172 28.03 0.14 19.87
CA HIS A 172 28.14 1.55 20.24
C HIS A 172 28.68 1.78 21.66
N GLN A 173 28.87 0.73 22.46
CA GLN A 173 29.39 0.82 23.83
C GLN A 173 30.93 0.70 23.90
N LYS A 174 31.61 0.31 22.82
CA LYS A 174 33.08 0.39 22.75
C LYS A 174 33.48 1.80 22.35
N ARG A 175 33.44 2.72 23.31
CA ARG A 175 34.16 3.99 23.25
C ARG A 175 35.17 4.04 24.37
#